data_AF-A0A4R0X7U2-F1
#
_entry.id   AF-A0A4R0X7U2-F1
#
_cell.length_a   1.000
_cell.length_b   1.000
_cell.length_c   1.000
_cell.angle_alpha   90.00
_cell.angle_beta   90.00
_cell.angle_gamma   90.00
#
_symmetry.space_group_name_H-M   'P 1'
#
loop_
_entity.id
_entity.type
_entity.pdbx_description
1 polymer ?
#
loop_
_entity_poly.entity_id
_entity_poly.type
_entity_poly.pdbx_seq_one_letter_code
_entity_poly.pdbx_strand_id
1 'polypeptide(L)'
;MTTIKQAGVLALMLAASAAAHAALDCSGSRGGWRVQSSDSWTGSDKLTHFAVSAPFGALGAYLARDTQHPVVYGTLIGTVPGLAKEVFDGTCRTDGFSYKDLAADALGALTGAALTHWAIMYQRTARGTTLGLAYRNRF
;
A
#
# COMPACT_ATOMS: atom_id res chain seq x y z
N MET A 1 -12.57 -18.10 0.43
CA MET A 1 -11.73 -17.20 -0.40
C MET A 1 -12.48 -15.94 -0.87
N THR A 2 -13.81 -15.95 -0.93
CA THR A 2 -14.66 -14.80 -1.31
C THR A 2 -14.60 -13.62 -0.34
N THR A 3 -14.54 -13.87 0.96
CA THR A 3 -14.52 -12.83 2.00
C THR A 3 -13.26 -11.96 2.01
N ILE A 4 -12.06 -12.53 1.81
CA ILE A 4 -10.82 -11.73 1.70
C ILE A 4 -10.85 -10.82 0.46
N LYS A 5 -11.36 -11.34 -0.66
CA LYS A 5 -11.49 -10.55 -1.89
C LYS A 5 -12.48 -9.40 -1.69
N GLN A 6 -13.62 -9.65 -1.06
CA GLN A 6 -14.63 -8.63 -0.76
C GLN A 6 -14.13 -7.57 0.23
N ALA A 7 -13.42 -7.99 1.28
CA ALA A 7 -12.82 -7.08 2.25
C ALA A 7 -11.70 -6.23 1.64
N GLY A 8 -10.85 -6.82 0.79
CA GLY A 8 -9.81 -6.11 0.07
C GLY A 8 -10.37 -5.07 -0.90
N VAL A 9 -11.42 -5.42 -1.66
CA VAL A 9 -12.12 -4.48 -2.55
C VAL A 9 -12.76 -3.34 -1.76
N LEU A 10 -13.43 -3.63 -0.64
CA LEU A 10 -14.03 -2.59 0.20
C LEU A 10 -12.97 -1.65 0.80
N ALA A 11 -11.86 -2.19 1.31
CA ALA A 11 -10.74 -1.40 1.82
C ALA A 11 -10.11 -0.54 0.72
N LEU A 12 -10.00 -1.07 -0.51
CA LEU A 12 -9.51 -0.30 -1.66
C LEU A 12 -10.47 0.85 -2.04
N MET A 13 -11.77 0.59 -2.04
CA MET A 13 -12.78 1.61 -2.37
C MET A 13 -12.82 2.72 -1.31
N LEU A 14 -12.69 2.35 -0.03
CA LEU A 14 -12.56 3.31 1.07
C LEU A 14 -11.25 4.10 1.00
N ALA A 15 -10.12 3.45 0.70
CA ALA A 15 -8.84 4.12 0.52
C ALA A 15 -8.81 5.05 -0.70
N ALA A 16 -9.38 4.62 -1.83
CA ALA A 16 -9.52 5.44 -3.03
C ALA A 16 -10.42 6.65 -2.77
N SER A 17 -11.49 6.46 -1.99
CA SER A 17 -12.35 7.57 -1.54
C SER A 17 -11.56 8.50 -0.61
N ALA A 18 -10.83 7.98 0.37
CA ALA A 18 -10.01 8.78 1.28
C ALA A 18 -8.88 9.52 0.56
N ALA A 19 -8.22 8.90 -0.42
CA ALA A 19 -7.21 9.54 -1.27
C ALA A 19 -7.82 10.65 -2.15
N ALA A 20 -9.06 10.49 -2.62
CA ALA A 20 -9.78 11.56 -3.30
C ALA A 20 -10.11 12.75 -2.38
N HIS A 21 -10.24 12.51 -1.06
CA HIS A 21 -10.46 13.56 -0.06
C HIS A 21 -9.14 14.10 0.54
N ALA A 22 -8.06 13.33 0.52
CA ALA A 22 -6.70 13.73 0.86
C ALA A 22 -6.08 14.49 -0.33
N ALA A 23 -6.75 15.59 -0.68
CA ALA A 23 -6.18 16.76 -1.32
C ALA A 23 -5.10 16.46 -2.37
N LEU A 24 -5.54 16.25 -3.61
CA LEU A 24 -4.81 16.79 -4.77
C LEU A 24 -4.97 18.33 -4.80
N ASP A 25 -4.81 18.98 -3.65
CA ASP A 25 -5.12 20.40 -3.47
C ASP A 25 -3.93 21.24 -3.91
N CYS A 26 -3.77 21.29 -5.22
CA CYS A 26 -2.97 22.31 -5.86
C CYS A 26 -3.88 23.50 -6.17
N SER A 27 -4.42 24.13 -5.12
CA SER A 27 -5.23 25.36 -5.20
C SER A 27 -4.50 26.55 -5.84
N GLY A 28 -3.20 26.42 -6.14
CA GLY A 28 -2.41 27.36 -6.93
C GLY A 28 -1.97 26.85 -8.31
N SER A 29 -1.33 27.73 -9.09
CA SER A 29 -0.67 27.34 -10.34
C SER A 29 0.50 26.38 -10.08
N ARG A 30 0.82 25.51 -11.05
CA ARG A 30 2.05 24.69 -11.00
C ARG A 30 3.30 25.58 -11.07
N GLY A 31 4.34 25.17 -10.36
CA GLY A 31 5.62 25.87 -10.27
C GLY A 31 6.80 24.97 -10.62
N GLY A 32 8.01 25.46 -10.35
CA GLY A 32 9.20 24.58 -10.34
C GLY A 32 9.13 23.57 -9.19
N TRP A 33 9.94 22.51 -9.29
CA TRP A 33 9.99 21.44 -8.30
C TRP A 33 10.38 21.95 -6.90
N ARG A 34 9.63 21.54 -5.87
CA ARG A 34 9.89 21.86 -4.46
C ARG A 34 9.92 20.61 -3.60
N VAL A 35 10.85 20.59 -2.64
CA VAL A 35 10.91 19.58 -1.58
C VAL A 35 10.50 20.25 -0.28
N GLN A 36 9.56 19.65 0.42
CA GLN A 36 9.12 20.08 1.74
C GLN A 36 9.94 19.36 2.81
N SER A 37 10.64 20.14 3.65
CA SER A 37 11.52 19.59 4.69
C SER A 37 11.16 20.03 6.11
N SER A 38 10.31 21.04 6.26
CA SER A 38 9.95 21.65 7.55
C SER A 38 8.74 21.03 8.24
N ASP A 39 8.07 20.07 7.59
CA ASP A 39 6.93 19.35 8.14
C ASP A 39 7.32 18.42 9.31
N SER A 40 6.34 18.01 10.13
CA SER A 40 6.62 17.15 11.30
C SER A 40 6.55 15.67 10.94
N TRP A 41 7.41 14.86 11.57
CA TRP A 41 7.33 13.39 11.50
C TRP A 41 6.12 12.81 12.23
N THR A 42 5.53 13.55 13.16
CA THR A 42 4.44 13.08 14.03
C THR A 42 3.14 13.85 13.79
N GLY A 43 3.01 14.50 12.65
CA GLY A 43 1.78 15.20 12.26
C GLY A 43 0.63 14.22 11.96
N SER A 44 -0.61 14.70 12.04
CA SER A 44 -1.81 13.91 11.72
C SER A 44 -1.95 13.58 10.23
N ASP A 45 -1.32 14.38 9.37
CA ASP A 45 -1.12 14.12 7.95
C ASP A 45 -0.35 12.82 7.72
N LYS A 46 0.74 12.58 8.45
CA LYS A 46 1.55 11.33 8.36
C LYS A 46 0.73 10.09 8.67
N LEU A 47 -0.15 10.18 9.68
CA LEU A 47 -1.08 9.09 10.00
C LEU A 47 -2.06 8.82 8.85
N THR A 48 -2.47 9.87 8.14
CA THR A 48 -3.36 9.74 6.97
C THR A 48 -2.66 9.02 5.83
N HIS A 49 -1.43 9.41 5.49
CA HIS A 49 -0.58 8.72 4.49
C HIS A 49 -0.42 7.24 4.85
N PHE A 50 -0.04 6.94 6.10
CA PHE A 50 0.06 5.57 6.60
C PHE A 50 -1.25 4.78 6.42
N ALA A 51 -2.37 5.34 6.88
CA ALA A 51 -3.67 4.65 6.88
C ALA A 51 -4.20 4.40 5.46
N VAL A 52 -4.05 5.38 4.55
CA VAL A 52 -4.47 5.27 3.15
C VAL A 52 -3.60 4.28 2.39
N SER A 53 -2.29 4.22 2.68
CA SER A 53 -1.36 3.33 2.01
C SER A 53 -1.46 1.86 2.43
N ALA A 54 -1.98 1.57 3.63
CA ALA A 54 -2.13 0.19 4.10
C ALA A 54 -3.02 -0.71 3.20
N PRO A 55 -4.22 -0.30 2.78
CA PRO A 55 -5.02 -1.06 1.80
C PRO A 55 -4.30 -1.34 0.47
N PHE A 56 -3.48 -0.41 -0.03
CA PHE A 56 -2.71 -0.62 -1.25
C PHE A 56 -1.61 -1.66 -1.07
N GLY A 57 -0.89 -1.63 0.06
CA GLY A 57 0.08 -2.67 0.40
C GLY A 57 -0.55 -4.05 0.59
N ALA A 58 -1.74 -4.10 1.20
CA ALA A 58 -2.54 -5.32 1.31
C ALA A 58 -2.91 -5.90 -0.07
N LEU A 59 -3.40 -5.07 -0.98
CA LEU A 59 -3.68 -5.49 -2.35
C LEU A 59 -2.40 -5.96 -3.06
N GLY A 60 -1.31 -5.21 -2.94
CA GLY A 60 -0.01 -5.57 -3.52
C GLY A 60 0.45 -6.95 -3.05
N ALA A 61 0.39 -7.23 -1.75
CA ALA A 61 0.78 -8.54 -1.21
C ALA A 61 -0.17 -9.65 -1.66
N TYR A 62 -1.47 -9.34 -1.82
CA TYR A 62 -2.42 -10.28 -2.40
C TYR A 62 -2.10 -10.60 -3.87
N LEU A 63 -1.71 -9.61 -4.67
CA LEU A 63 -1.29 -9.81 -6.07
C LEU A 63 0.02 -10.60 -6.15
N ALA A 64 0.97 -10.31 -5.26
CA ALA A 64 2.28 -10.95 -5.20
C ALA A 64 2.31 -12.26 -4.37
N ARG A 65 1.14 -12.77 -3.94
CA ARG A 65 1.03 -13.90 -2.99
C ARG A 65 1.72 -15.20 -3.41
N ASP A 66 1.93 -15.39 -4.72
CA ASP A 66 2.53 -16.60 -5.29
C ASP A 66 4.02 -16.38 -5.68
N THR A 67 4.61 -15.25 -5.26
CA THR A 67 6.04 -14.94 -5.42
C THR A 67 6.85 -15.37 -4.19
N GLN A 68 8.19 -15.30 -4.28
CA GLN A 68 9.10 -15.59 -3.16
C GLN A 68 9.04 -14.53 -2.04
N HIS A 69 8.69 -13.28 -2.37
CA HIS A 69 8.72 -12.16 -1.43
C HIS A 69 7.43 -11.32 -1.51
N PRO A 70 6.27 -11.89 -1.14
CA PRO A 70 4.96 -11.23 -1.28
C PRO A 70 4.86 -9.94 -0.48
N VAL A 71 5.51 -9.86 0.69
CA VAL A 71 5.53 -8.63 1.50
C VAL A 71 6.34 -7.55 0.81
N VAL A 72 7.54 -7.85 0.32
CA VAL A 72 8.41 -6.87 -0.35
C VAL A 72 7.74 -6.30 -1.60
N TYR A 73 7.27 -7.17 -2.50
CA TYR A 73 6.58 -6.72 -3.71
C TYR A 73 5.26 -6.04 -3.39
N GLY A 74 4.55 -6.51 -2.35
CA GLY A 74 3.32 -5.88 -1.89
C GLY A 74 3.53 -4.46 -1.39
N THR A 75 4.58 -4.23 -0.59
CA THR A 75 4.98 -2.90 -0.15
C THR A 75 5.33 -2.01 -1.34
N LEU A 76 6.19 -2.48 -2.25
CA LEU A 76 6.62 -1.69 -3.41
C LEU A 76 5.43 -1.26 -4.29
N ILE A 77 4.52 -2.19 -4.60
CA ILE A 77 3.29 -1.88 -5.34
C ILE A 77 2.41 -0.91 -4.55
N GLY A 78 2.27 -1.15 -3.25
CA GLY A 78 1.43 -0.36 -2.36
C GLY A 78 1.89 1.07 -2.14
N THR A 79 3.20 1.34 -2.25
CA THR A 79 3.78 2.68 -2.10
C THR A 79 3.59 3.55 -3.35
N VAL A 80 3.35 2.96 -4.53
CA VAL A 80 3.26 3.70 -5.81
C VAL A 80 2.23 4.86 -5.76
N PRO A 81 1.00 4.69 -5.23
CA PRO A 81 0.05 5.79 -5.14
C PRO A 81 0.54 6.97 -4.29
N GLY A 82 1.15 6.69 -3.13
CA GLY A 82 1.74 7.72 -2.25
C GLY A 82 2.90 8.45 -2.92
N LEU A 83 3.82 7.70 -3.55
CA LEU A 83 4.90 8.28 -4.34
C LEU A 83 4.37 9.18 -5.47
N ALA A 84 3.33 8.74 -6.18
CA ALA A 84 2.72 9.53 -7.24
C ALA A 84 2.10 10.83 -6.70
N LYS A 85 1.47 10.79 -5.52
CA LYS A 85 0.95 11.98 -4.84
C LYS A 85 2.07 12.94 -4.44
N GLU A 86 3.11 12.47 -3.76
CA GLU A 86 4.24 13.34 -3.38
C GLU A 86 4.94 13.95 -4.59
N VAL A 87 5.05 13.20 -5.69
CA VAL A 87 5.58 13.73 -6.96
C VAL A 87 4.67 14.81 -7.55
N PHE A 88 3.35 14.64 -7.44
CA PHE A 88 2.41 15.66 -7.86
C PHE A 88 2.53 16.93 -6.99
N ASP A 89 2.57 16.78 -5.67
CA ASP A 89 2.68 17.87 -4.71
C ASP A 89 4.00 18.63 -4.87
N GLY A 90 5.08 17.94 -5.24
CA GLY A 90 6.37 18.55 -5.63
C GLY A 90 6.29 19.54 -6.80
N THR A 91 5.24 19.46 -7.64
CA THR A 91 5.01 20.43 -8.73
C THR A 91 4.13 21.63 -8.34
N CYS A 92 3.55 21.61 -7.14
CA CYS A 92 2.60 22.60 -6.69
C CYS A 92 3.31 23.75 -5.97
N ARG A 93 2.78 24.98 -6.09
CA ARG A 93 3.41 26.16 -5.48
C ARG A 93 3.12 26.30 -3.99
N THR A 94 1.98 25.79 -3.57
CA THR A 94 1.45 25.85 -2.21
C THR A 94 1.87 24.66 -1.36
N ASP A 95 2.45 23.64 -1.99
CA ASP A 95 2.89 22.40 -1.36
C ASP A 95 4.28 21.99 -1.88
N GLY A 96 4.78 20.82 -1.47
CA GLY A 96 6.02 20.26 -2.00
C GLY A 96 6.18 18.78 -1.70
N PHE A 97 7.11 18.14 -2.41
CA PHE A 97 7.41 16.72 -2.20
C PHE A 97 7.93 16.51 -0.78
N SER A 98 7.25 15.68 0.01
CA SER A 98 7.63 15.35 1.37
C SER A 98 8.13 13.91 1.45
N TYR A 99 9.44 13.78 1.73
CA TYR A 99 10.03 12.46 1.96
C TYR A 99 9.50 11.80 3.25
N LYS A 100 8.94 12.59 4.18
CA LYS A 100 8.35 12.09 5.43
C LYS A 100 6.96 11.50 5.17
N ASP A 101 6.17 12.11 4.30
CA ASP A 101 4.90 11.55 3.84
C ASP A 101 5.13 10.28 3.03
N LEU A 102 6.10 10.29 2.10
CA LEU A 102 6.50 9.08 1.38
C LEU A 102 6.95 7.94 2.32
N ALA A 103 7.66 8.27 3.41
CA ALA A 103 8.05 7.28 4.41
C ALA A 103 6.83 6.73 5.17
N ALA A 104 5.86 7.58 5.50
CA ALA A 104 4.60 7.15 6.12
C ALA A 104 3.80 6.23 5.17
N ASP A 105 3.76 6.56 3.87
CA ASP A 105 3.15 5.72 2.84
C ASP A 105 3.82 4.36 2.72
N ALA A 106 5.16 4.32 2.72
CA ALA A 106 5.92 3.08 2.69
C ALA A 106 5.66 2.21 3.93
N LEU A 107 5.60 2.80 5.13
CA LEU A 107 5.28 2.10 6.36
C LEU A 107 3.84 1.57 6.38
N GLY A 108 2.89 2.36 5.87
CA GLY A 108 1.50 1.96 5.70
C GLY A 108 1.38 0.75 4.78
N ALA A 109 1.95 0.86 3.58
CA ALA A 109 1.98 -0.21 2.59
C ALA A 109 2.65 -1.48 3.14
N LEU A 110 3.78 -1.34 3.85
CA LEU A 110 4.44 -2.47 4.51
C LEU A 110 3.54 -3.15 5.54
N THR A 111 2.86 -2.36 6.36
CA THR A 111 1.94 -2.89 7.38
C THR A 111 0.80 -3.67 6.73
N GLY A 112 0.16 -3.11 5.70
CA GLY A 112 -0.91 -3.78 4.97
C GLY A 112 -0.45 -5.07 4.27
N ALA A 113 0.74 -5.02 3.67
CA ALA A 113 1.35 -6.17 3.00
C ALA A 113 1.67 -7.30 3.98
N ALA A 114 2.27 -6.97 5.14
CA ALA A 114 2.59 -7.92 6.19
C ALA A 114 1.34 -8.57 6.80
N LEU A 115 0.32 -7.77 7.14
CA LEU A 115 -0.94 -8.27 7.69
C LEU A 115 -1.68 -9.20 6.72
N THR A 116 -1.69 -8.85 5.44
CA THR A 116 -2.33 -9.67 4.40
C THR A 116 -1.57 -10.97 4.17
N HIS A 117 -0.25 -10.91 4.11
CA HIS A 117 0.58 -12.11 4.01
C HIS A 117 0.34 -13.05 5.21
N TRP A 118 0.37 -12.51 6.44
CA TRP A 118 0.06 -13.27 7.65
C TRP A 118 -1.34 -13.89 7.58
N ALA A 119 -2.36 -13.14 7.19
CA ALA A 119 -3.72 -13.65 7.09
C ALA A 119 -3.86 -14.77 6.04
N ILE A 120 -3.17 -14.66 4.89
CA ILE A 120 -3.14 -15.71 3.86
C ILE A 120 -2.46 -16.97 4.41
N MET A 121 -1.29 -16.81 5.06
CA MET A 121 -0.56 -17.95 5.63
C MET A 121 -1.35 -18.64 6.74
N TYR A 122 -1.96 -17.86 7.65
CA TYR A 122 -2.84 -18.38 8.69
C TYR A 122 -4.00 -19.20 8.09
N GLN A 123 -4.65 -18.70 7.03
CA GLN A 123 -5.70 -19.46 6.33
C GLN A 123 -5.20 -20.70 5.60
N ARG A 124 -3.99 -20.68 5.03
CA ARG A 124 -3.39 -21.86 4.39
C ARG A 124 -3.13 -22.95 5.42
N THR A 125 -2.53 -22.60 6.57
CA THR A 125 -2.27 -23.55 7.67
C THR A 125 -3.57 -24.10 8.27
N ALA A 126 -4.58 -23.24 8.50
CA ALA A 126 -5.85 -23.66 9.09
C ALA A 126 -6.72 -24.55 8.16
N ARG A 127 -6.52 -24.48 6.83
CA ARG A 127 -7.33 -25.23 5.84
C ARG A 127 -6.66 -26.48 5.27
N GLY A 128 -5.44 -26.81 5.66
CA GLY A 128 -4.90 -28.14 5.37
C GLY A 128 -3.41 -28.19 5.10
N THR A 129 -2.72 -29.01 5.89
CA THR A 129 -1.73 -29.94 5.36
C THR A 129 -2.45 -30.98 4.50
N THR A 130 -2.74 -30.65 3.24
CA THR A 130 -3.12 -31.69 2.28
C THR A 130 -1.83 -32.34 1.79
N LEU A 131 -1.49 -33.50 2.35
CA LEU A 131 -0.36 -34.32 1.89
C LEU A 131 -0.71 -34.89 0.50
N GLY A 132 -0.32 -34.19 -0.57
CA GLY A 132 -0.46 -34.68 -1.93
C GLY A 132 0.65 -35.68 -2.26
N LEU A 133 0.32 -36.97 -2.34
CA LEU A 133 1.21 -37.98 -2.88
C LEU A 133 1.25 -37.84 -4.41
N ALA A 134 2.33 -37.25 -4.93
CA ALA A 134 2.59 -37.20 -6.36
C ALA A 134 3.21 -38.54 -6.81
N TYR A 135 2.41 -39.44 -7.37
CA TYR A 135 2.93 -40.61 -8.08
C TYR A 135 3.47 -40.16 -9.44
N ARG A 136 4.79 -40.14 -9.60
CA ARG A 136 5.44 -40.09 -10.91
C ARG A 136 5.54 -41.51 -11.46
N ASN A 137 4.59 -41.91 -12.30
CA ASN A 137 4.80 -43.05 -13.18
C ASN A 137 5.68 -42.58 -14.35
N ARG A 138 7.00 -42.77 -14.26
CA ARG A 138 7.82 -42.93 -15.45
C ARG A 138 7.81 -44.41 -15.82
N PHE A 139 7.24 -44.72 -16.98
CA PHE A 139 7.59 -45.91 -17.74
C PHE A 139 8.68 -45.54 -18.74
#